data_AF-A0AAU6Q052-F1
#
_entry.id   AF-A0AAU6Q052-F1
#
_cell.length_a   1.000
_cell.length_b   1.000
_cell.length_c   1.000
_cell.angle_alpha   90.00
_cell.angle_beta   90.00
_cell.angle_gamma   90.00
#
_symmetry.space_group_name_H-M   'P 1'
#
loop_
_entity.id
_entity.type
_entity.pdbx_description
1 polymer ?
#
loop_
_entity_poly.entity_id
_entity_poly.type
_entity_poly.pdbx_seq_one_letter_code
_entity_poly.pdbx_strand_id
1 'polypeptide(L)'
;MPLLPVALYTALAFLFGLWQVGWSLERLPLWFYAYALLVGVFSALTFRLPQLDHAQRPFWQRVGLRGSSVLPVMALLSVDTVLSQPAHLGRLAAACALVLLLSGLFSLWLDRKSQQGSRGARVLKDWF
;
A
#
# COMPACT_ATOMS: atom_id res chain seq x y z
N MET A 1 18.88 -0.60 4.17
CA MET A 1 18.74 0.86 3.95
C MET A 1 17.29 1.19 3.59
N PRO A 2 16.45 1.66 4.52
CA PRO A 2 15.01 1.90 4.29
C PRO A 2 14.69 3.15 3.45
N LEU A 3 15.68 3.97 3.12
CA LEU A 3 15.47 5.24 2.40
C LEU A 3 15.13 5.05 0.93
N LEU A 4 15.56 3.94 0.32
CA LEU A 4 15.33 3.65 -1.10
C LEU A 4 13.83 3.50 -1.43
N PRO A 5 13.02 2.71 -0.69
CA PRO A 5 11.57 2.69 -0.91
C PRO A 5 10.92 4.03 -0.58
N VAL A 6 11.33 4.74 0.48
CA VAL A 6 10.78 6.09 0.77
C VAL A 6 10.94 7.00 -0.45
N ALA A 7 12.18 7.12 -0.94
CA ALA A 7 12.51 8.00 -2.05
C ALA A 7 11.79 7.58 -3.34
N LEU A 8 11.76 6.28 -3.63
CA LEU A 8 11.10 5.75 -4.83
C LEU A 8 9.60 6.04 -4.84
N TYR A 9 8.87 5.70 -3.77
CA TYR A 9 7.42 5.91 -3.72
C TYR A 9 7.04 7.38 -3.60
N THR A 10 7.85 8.20 -2.91
CA THR A 10 7.68 9.66 -2.89
C THR A 10 7.86 10.24 -4.29
N ALA A 11 8.92 9.85 -5.00
CA ALA A 11 9.20 10.32 -6.35
C ALA A 11 8.11 9.88 -7.34
N LEU A 12 7.65 8.63 -7.25
CA LEU A 12 6.55 8.12 -8.07
C LEU A 12 5.25 8.87 -7.81
N ALA A 13 4.86 9.08 -6.55
CA ALA A 13 3.67 9.85 -6.20
C ALA A 13 3.76 11.29 -6.73
N PHE A 14 4.94 11.90 -6.63
CA PHE A 14 5.20 13.24 -7.13
C PHE A 14 5.13 13.33 -8.66
N LEU A 15 5.75 12.39 -9.37
CA LEU A 15 5.70 12.29 -10.83
C LEU A 15 4.26 12.06 -11.31
N PHE A 16 3.49 11.22 -10.62
CA PHE A 16 2.08 10.98 -10.95
C PHE A 16 1.21 12.23 -10.74
N GLY A 17 1.42 12.93 -9.63
CA GLY A 17 0.73 14.19 -9.35
C GLY A 17 1.06 15.26 -10.38
N LEU A 18 2.35 15.44 -10.69
CA LEU A 18 2.81 16.34 -11.74
C LEU A 18 2.22 16.00 -13.11
N TRP A 19 2.24 14.72 -13.47
CA TRP A 19 1.65 14.24 -14.72
C TRP A 19 0.18 14.64 -14.83
N GLN A 20 -0.60 14.49 -13.76
CA GLN A 20 -2.02 14.83 -13.75
C GLN A 20 -2.32 16.32 -13.87
N VAL A 21 -1.49 17.19 -13.28
CA VAL A 21 -1.70 18.64 -13.37
C VAL A 21 -1.06 19.28 -14.61
N GLY A 22 -0.47 18.47 -15.50
CA GLY A 22 0.20 18.93 -16.72
C GLY A 22 1.58 19.54 -16.47
N TRP A 23 2.35 18.96 -15.53
CA TRP A 23 3.71 19.35 -15.15
C TRP A 23 3.86 20.76 -14.58
N SER A 24 2.76 21.38 -14.15
CA SER A 24 2.77 22.71 -13.51
C SER A 24 2.80 22.59 -11.98
N LEU A 25 3.93 22.94 -11.37
CA LEU A 25 4.11 22.94 -9.91
C LEU A 25 3.15 23.90 -9.18
N GLU A 26 2.76 24.99 -9.83
CA GLU A 26 1.84 26.00 -9.28
C GLU A 26 0.41 25.47 -9.12
N ARG A 27 0.04 24.45 -9.89
CA ARG A 27 -1.26 23.77 -9.79
C ARG A 27 -1.28 22.69 -8.71
N LEU A 28 -0.12 22.34 -8.14
CA LEU A 28 -0.05 21.36 -7.07
C LEU A 28 -0.32 22.03 -5.72
N PRO A 29 -1.45 21.70 -5.06
CA PRO A 29 -1.76 22.24 -3.74
C PRO A 29 -0.70 21.81 -2.72
N LEU A 30 -0.40 22.69 -1.75
CA LEU A 30 0.65 22.45 -0.75
C LEU A 30 0.44 21.13 0.05
N TRP A 31 -0.81 20.72 0.26
CA TRP A 31 -1.15 19.45 0.90
C TRP A 31 -0.65 18.22 0.14
N PHE A 32 -0.35 18.34 -1.15
CA PHE A 32 0.01 17.21 -2.00
C PHE A 32 1.46 16.81 -1.75
N TYR A 33 2.31 17.78 -1.42
CA TYR A 33 3.68 17.51 -0.99
C TYR A 33 3.69 16.72 0.33
N ALA A 34 2.80 17.08 1.27
CA ALA A 34 2.61 16.31 2.50
C ALA A 34 2.06 14.90 2.21
N TYR A 35 1.12 14.78 1.27
CA TYR A 35 0.61 13.49 0.81
C TYR A 35 1.72 12.62 0.22
N ALA A 36 2.49 13.11 -0.75
CA ALA A 36 3.56 12.37 -1.40
C ALA A 36 4.63 11.89 -0.40
N LEU A 37 4.98 12.74 0.57
CA LEU A 37 5.89 12.38 1.65
C LEU A 37 5.29 11.30 2.57
N LEU A 38 4.01 11.41 2.92
CA LEU A 38 3.30 10.36 3.65
C LEU A 38 3.28 9.04 2.87
N VAL A 39 3.02 9.06 1.55
CA VAL A 39 3.07 7.86 0.71
C VAL A 39 4.45 7.20 0.81
N GLY A 40 5.53 7.97 0.71
CA GLY A 40 6.90 7.45 0.88
C GLY A 40 7.14 6.83 2.25
N VAL A 41 6.77 7.52 3.32
CA VAL A 41 6.96 7.06 4.71
C VAL A 41 6.13 5.82 5.00
N PHE A 42 4.84 5.83 4.64
CA PHE A 42 3.95 4.68 4.78
C PHE A 42 4.47 3.50 3.94
N SER A 43 4.96 3.75 2.74
CA SER A 43 5.51 2.69 1.90
C SER A 43 6.71 2.04 2.56
N ALA A 44 7.66 2.81 3.05
CA ALA A 44 8.79 2.23 3.78
C ALA A 44 8.39 1.49 5.06
N LEU A 45 7.33 1.96 5.76
CA LEU A 45 6.75 1.22 6.87
C LEU A 45 6.18 -0.12 6.40
N THR A 46 5.45 -0.15 5.30
CA THR A 46 4.82 -1.37 4.75
C THR A 46 5.81 -2.39 4.23
N PHE A 47 7.05 -2.01 3.88
CA PHE A 47 8.12 -2.98 3.62
C PHE A 47 8.66 -3.64 4.89
N ARG A 48 8.53 -2.97 6.04
CA ARG A 48 8.99 -3.46 7.35
C ARG A 48 7.91 -4.25 8.09
N LEU A 49 6.64 -3.90 7.90
CA LEU A 49 5.52 -4.49 8.64
C LEU A 49 5.38 -6.02 8.42
N PRO A 50 5.49 -6.57 7.19
CA PRO A 50 5.44 -8.01 6.97
C PRO A 50 6.58 -8.77 7.66
N GLN A 51 7.75 -8.15 7.86
CA GLN A 51 8.88 -8.76 8.58
C GLN A 51 8.58 -8.96 10.07
N LEU A 52 7.60 -8.24 10.60
CA LEU A 52 7.12 -8.37 11.97
C LEU A 52 5.99 -9.41 12.08
N ASP A 53 5.57 -10.06 10.97
CA ASP A 53 4.61 -11.16 11.01
C ASP A 53 5.25 -12.40 11.63
N HIS A 54 4.65 -12.89 12.72
CA HIS A 54 5.07 -14.11 13.40
C HIS A 54 3.86 -15.01 13.59
N ALA A 55 4.08 -16.32 13.50
CA ALA A 55 3.00 -17.32 13.58
C ALA A 55 2.20 -17.24 14.89
N GLN A 56 2.81 -16.74 15.97
CA GLN A 56 2.21 -16.58 17.29
C GLN A 56 1.35 -15.32 17.45
N ARG A 57 1.34 -14.39 16.47
CA ARG A 57 0.49 -13.20 16.54
C ARG A 57 -0.99 -13.54 16.28
N PRO A 58 -1.92 -12.82 16.91
CA PRO A 58 -3.34 -13.01 16.67
C PRO A 58 -3.68 -12.78 15.19
N PHE A 59 -4.62 -13.59 14.68
CA PHE A 59 -4.99 -13.65 13.26
C PHE A 59 -5.24 -12.26 12.64
N TRP A 60 -6.02 -11.41 13.32
CA TRP A 60 -6.35 -10.06 12.85
C TRP A 60 -5.13 -9.15 12.66
N GLN A 61 -4.12 -9.27 13.52
CA GLN A 61 -2.87 -8.51 13.35
C GLN A 61 -2.08 -9.01 12.14
N ARG A 62 -2.06 -10.33 11.91
CA ARG A 62 -1.38 -10.91 10.75
C ARG A 62 -2.05 -10.51 9.43
N VAL A 63 -3.38 -10.43 9.41
CA VAL A 63 -4.16 -9.88 8.29
C VAL A 63 -3.71 -8.44 8.01
N GLY A 64 -3.68 -7.59 9.04
CA GLY A 64 -3.27 -6.19 8.89
C GLY A 64 -1.83 -6.03 8.39
N LEU A 65 -0.88 -6.79 8.95
CA LEU A 65 0.53 -6.72 8.57
C LEU A 65 0.78 -7.17 7.13
N ARG A 66 0.15 -8.28 6.72
CA ARG A 66 0.28 -8.79 5.34
C ARG A 66 -0.49 -7.95 4.34
N GLY A 67 -1.67 -7.48 4.72
CA GLY A 67 -2.48 -6.60 3.88
C GLY A 67 -1.81 -5.26 3.61
N SER A 68 -1.02 -4.77 4.57
CA SER A 68 -0.33 -3.48 4.48
C SER A 68 0.59 -3.33 3.27
N SER A 69 1.06 -4.42 2.65
CA SER A 69 1.89 -4.37 1.43
C SER A 69 1.19 -3.73 0.23
N VAL A 70 -0.15 -3.63 0.26
CA VAL A 70 -0.95 -3.07 -0.83
C VAL A 70 -1.17 -1.55 -0.65
N LEU A 71 -0.91 -1.00 0.55
CA LEU A 71 -1.03 0.45 0.84
C LEU A 71 -0.25 1.35 -0.13
N PRO A 72 1.01 1.06 -0.51
CA PRO A 72 1.78 1.90 -1.43
C PRO A 72 1.12 2.03 -2.80
N VAL A 73 0.60 0.91 -3.32
CA VAL A 73 -0.05 0.85 -4.63
C VAL A 73 -1.38 1.58 -4.59
N MET A 74 -2.17 1.37 -3.54
CA MET A 74 -3.45 2.07 -3.36
C MET A 74 -3.24 3.59 -3.22
N ALA A 75 -2.19 4.00 -2.51
CA ALA A 75 -1.83 5.40 -2.37
C ALA A 75 -1.39 6.04 -3.71
N LEU A 76 -0.73 5.29 -4.59
CA LEU A 76 -0.43 5.77 -5.94
C LEU A 76 -1.70 5.89 -6.80
N LEU A 77 -2.61 4.91 -6.71
CA LEU A 77 -3.87 4.92 -7.46
C LEU A 77 -4.84 6.00 -6.98
N SER A 78 -4.78 6.40 -5.71
CA SER A 78 -5.64 7.44 -5.15
C SER A 78 -5.14 8.87 -5.39
N VAL A 79 -3.99 9.07 -6.05
CA VAL A 79 -3.45 10.41 -6.39
C VAL A 79 -4.49 11.26 -7.11
N ASP A 80 -5.19 10.66 -8.08
CA ASP A 80 -6.25 11.32 -8.84
C ASP A 80 -7.38 11.84 -7.95
N THR A 81 -7.87 10.98 -7.08
CA THR A 81 -9.02 11.31 -6.23
C THR A 81 -8.63 12.30 -5.13
N VAL A 82 -7.39 12.25 -4.63
CA VAL A 82 -6.84 13.23 -3.68
C VAL A 82 -6.75 14.61 -4.29
N LEU A 83 -6.36 14.70 -5.57
CA LEU A 83 -6.24 15.98 -6.29
C LEU A 83 -7.60 16.51 -6.75
N SER A 84 -8.49 15.63 -7.20
CA SER A 84 -9.74 16.02 -7.87
C SER A 84 -10.93 16.16 -6.91
N GLN A 85 -11.04 15.28 -5.91
CA GLN A 85 -12.26 15.11 -5.12
C GLN A 85 -11.96 14.73 -3.65
N PRO A 86 -11.40 15.67 -2.84
CA PRO A 86 -11.03 15.39 -1.45
C PRO A 86 -12.24 15.01 -0.56
N ALA A 87 -13.46 15.36 -0.96
CA ALA A 87 -14.68 14.95 -0.26
C ALA A 87 -14.92 13.43 -0.25
N HIS A 88 -14.31 12.68 -1.17
CA HIS A 88 -14.43 11.22 -1.24
C HIS A 88 -13.29 10.47 -0.53
N LEU A 89 -12.37 11.18 0.13
CA LEU A 89 -11.26 10.57 0.88
C LEU A 89 -11.74 9.55 1.90
N GLY A 90 -12.88 9.78 2.56
CA GLY A 90 -13.47 8.81 3.50
C GLY A 90 -13.88 7.49 2.85
N ARG A 91 -14.49 7.54 1.65
CA ARG A 91 -14.86 6.33 0.88
C ARG A 91 -13.63 5.62 0.35
N LEU A 92 -12.63 6.39 -0.07
CA LEU A 92 -11.35 5.86 -0.52
C LEU A 92 -10.61 5.16 0.62
N ALA A 93 -10.58 5.75 1.81
CA ALA A 93 -10.01 5.14 2.99
C ALA A 93 -10.75 3.85 3.36
N ALA A 94 -12.09 3.83 3.28
CA ALA A 94 -12.88 2.62 3.49
C ALA A 94 -12.61 1.54 2.43
N ALA A 95 -12.52 1.92 1.15
CA ALA A 95 -12.17 1.00 0.06
C ALA A 95 -10.75 0.45 0.22
N CYS A 96 -9.79 1.30 0.59
CA CYS A 96 -8.43 0.88 0.91
C CYS A 96 -8.44 -0.10 2.09
N ALA A 97 -9.12 0.23 3.19
CA ALA A 97 -9.22 -0.66 4.35
C ALA A 97 -9.81 -2.03 3.98
N LEU A 98 -10.83 -2.06 3.12
CA LEU A 98 -11.42 -3.30 2.63
C LEU A 98 -10.44 -4.10 1.78
N VAL A 99 -9.73 -3.46 0.86
CA VAL A 99 -8.69 -4.11 0.02
C VAL A 99 -7.56 -4.66 0.89
N LEU A 100 -7.13 -3.95 1.93
CA LEU A 100 -6.10 -4.41 2.87
C LEU A 100 -6.57 -5.64 3.65
N LEU A 101 -7.82 -5.65 4.09
CA LEU A 101 -8.39 -6.82 4.79
C LEU A 101 -8.47 -8.01 3.85
N LEU A 102 -8.95 -7.83 2.63
CA LEU A 102 -9.05 -8.89 1.63
C LEU A 102 -7.68 -9.43 1.24
N SER A 103 -6.69 -8.58 1.00
CA SER A 103 -5.32 -9.01 0.66
C SER A 103 -4.64 -9.73 1.82
N GLY A 104 -4.81 -9.25 3.05
CA GLY A 104 -4.32 -9.91 4.25
C GLY A 104 -4.94 -11.28 4.48
N LEU A 105 -6.26 -11.40 4.32
CA LEU A 105 -6.99 -12.67 4.41
C LEU A 105 -6.56 -13.65 3.32
N PHE A 106 -6.44 -13.17 2.08
CA PHE A 106 -6.02 -13.96 0.93
C PHE A 106 -4.60 -14.49 1.12
N SER A 107 -3.67 -13.65 1.59
CA SER A 107 -2.29 -14.05 1.87
C SER A 107 -2.20 -15.11 2.98
N LEU A 108 -3.01 -14.99 4.05
CA LEU A 108 -3.07 -16.03 5.10
C LEU A 108 -3.72 -17.33 4.61
N TRP A 109 -4.71 -17.24 3.73
CA TRP A 109 -5.33 -18.40 3.11
C TRP A 109 -4.35 -19.16 2.21
N LEU A 110 -3.57 -18.44 1.39
CA LEU A 110 -2.49 -19.02 0.58
C LEU A 110 -1.44 -19.69 1.47
N ASP A 111 -1.06 -19.07 2.59
CA ASP A 111 -0.09 -19.62 3.52
C ASP A 111 -0.57 -20.96 4.12
N ARG A 112 -1.83 -21.03 4.55
CA ARG A 112 -2.44 -22.30 5.02
C ARG A 112 -2.47 -23.36 3.92
N LYS A 113 -2.87 -23.00 2.70
CA LYS A 113 -2.86 -23.92 1.55
C LYS A 113 -1.45 -24.40 1.18
N SER A 114 -0.44 -23.55 1.34
CA SER A 114 0.96 -23.90 1.09
C SER A 114 1.48 -24.93 2.08
N GLN A 115 1.12 -24.79 3.37
CA GLN A 115 1.47 -25.75 4.43
C GLN A 115 0.78 -27.11 4.25
N GLN A 116 -0.38 -27.14 3.61
CA GLN A 116 -1.11 -28.36 3.23
C GLN A 116 -0.54 -29.04 1.96
N GLY A 117 0.56 -28.55 1.39
CA GLY A 117 1.26 -29.22 0.29
C GLY A 117 0.83 -28.81 -1.12
N SER A 118 -0.13 -27.89 -1.29
CA SER A 118 -0.53 -27.39 -2.60
C SER A 118 0.63 -26.71 -3.34
N ARG A 119 1.06 -27.27 -4.49
CA ARG A 119 2.10 -26.67 -5.35
C ARG A 119 1.69 -25.30 -5.87
N GLY A 120 0.42 -25.13 -6.27
CA GLY A 120 -0.09 -23.85 -6.80
C GLY A 120 -0.08 -22.73 -5.75
N ALA A 121 -0.36 -23.05 -4.49
CA ALA A 121 -0.31 -22.07 -3.41
C ALA A 121 1.12 -21.66 -3.02
N ARG A 122 2.11 -22.53 -3.24
CA ARG A 122 3.53 -22.20 -3.06
C ARG A 122 4.00 -21.19 -4.12
N VAL A 123 3.70 -21.47 -5.39
CA VAL A 123 4.04 -20.54 -6.48
C VAL A 123 3.36 -19.18 -6.28
N LEU A 124 2.07 -19.16 -5.94
CA LEU A 124 1.36 -17.89 -5.69
C LEU A 124 1.87 -17.14 -4.46
N LYS A 125 2.39 -17.85 -3.45
CA LYS A 125 3.01 -17.23 -2.27
C LYS A 125 4.37 -16.62 -2.59
N ASP A 126 5.14 -17.19 -3.50
CA ASP A 126 6.44 -16.63 -3.90
C ASP A 126 6.30 -15.34 -4.74
N TRP A 127 5.11 -15.09 -5.29
CA TRP A 127 4.78 -13.87 -6.04
C TRP A 127 4.18 -12.74 -5.16
N PHE A 128 3.82 -13.02 -3.91
CA PHE A 128 3.09 -12.11 -3.01
C PHE A 128 3.91 -11.74 -1.76
#